data_AF-A0A7S1DM15-F1
#
_entry.id   AF-A0A7S1DM15-F1
#
_cell.length_a   1.000
_cell.length_b   1.000
_cell.length_c   1.000
_cell.angle_alpha   90.00
_cell.angle_beta   90.00
_cell.angle_gamma   90.00
#
_symmetry.space_group_name_H-M   'P 1'
#
loop_
_entity.id
_entity.type
_entity.pdbx_description
1 polymer ?
#
loop_
_entity_poly.entity_id
_entity_poly.type
_entity_poly.pdbx_seq_one_letter_code
_entity_poly.pdbx_strand_id
1 'polypeptide(L)'
;AQCHALVDLPDGDAKALGFVPQSPGAPPLIPLGRTGTLALPGGQPESWTVVGYQERCDLPEDAEDEQSFWREYLLFNRLAGFAFLVDTREGWSIVRTLTGAP
;
A
#
# COMPACT_ATOMS: atom_id res chain seq x y z
N ALA A 1 16.91 8.36 -0.63
CA ALA A 1 16.17 8.82 0.56
C ALA A 1 15.28 7.68 1.05
N GLN A 2 15.11 7.49 2.36
CA GLN A 2 14.39 6.35 2.94
C GLN A 2 12.88 6.66 2.95
N CYS A 3 12.08 5.95 2.14
CA CYS A 3 10.65 6.21 1.98
C CYS A 3 9.81 5.63 3.14
N HIS A 4 9.22 6.55 3.91
CA HIS A 4 8.06 6.46 4.81
C HIS A 4 7.35 5.09 4.95
N ALA A 5 7.89 4.21 5.80
CA ALA A 5 7.15 3.07 6.34
C ALA A 5 6.50 3.47 7.67
N LEU A 6 5.16 3.41 7.77
CA LEU A 6 4.44 3.57 9.02
C LEU A 6 4.41 2.22 9.74
N VAL A 7 5.17 2.09 10.83
CA VAL A 7 5.12 0.92 11.70
C VAL A 7 4.40 1.34 12.98
N ASP A 8 3.19 0.81 13.17
CA ASP A 8 2.43 1.00 14.40
C ASP A 8 2.95 0.02 15.46
N LEU A 9 3.37 0.55 16.61
CA LEU A 9 3.89 -0.23 17.74
C LEU A 9 3.06 0.11 18.99
N PRO A 10 2.70 -0.89 19.81
CA PRO A 10 1.96 -0.65 21.04
C PRO A 10 2.75 0.24 22.01
N ASP A 11 2.04 1.10 22.74
CA ASP A 11 2.61 2.09 23.65
C ASP A 11 3.55 1.45 24.69
N GLY A 12 4.83 1.83 24.64
CA GLY A 12 5.85 1.42 25.62
C GLY A 12 7.28 1.52 25.10
N ASP A 13 7.54 0.99 23.90
CA ASP A 13 8.91 0.80 23.37
C ASP A 13 9.37 1.92 22.42
N ALA A 14 8.47 2.84 22.06
CA ALA A 14 8.67 3.91 21.09
C ALA A 14 9.64 5.04 21.51
N LYS A 15 10.02 5.15 22.79
CA LYS A 15 10.70 6.35 23.32
C LYS A 15 12.17 6.51 22.94
N ALA A 16 12.83 5.49 22.39
CA ALA A 16 14.25 5.58 22.00
C ALA A 16 14.48 6.19 20.61
N LEU A 17 13.47 6.18 19.75
CA LEU A 17 13.50 6.79 18.44
C LEU A 17 12.67 8.07 18.53
N GLY A 18 13.31 9.24 18.38
CA GLY A 18 12.61 10.51 18.41
C GLY A 18 11.49 10.51 17.37
N PHE A 19 10.24 10.35 17.82
CA PHE A 19 9.07 10.47 16.97
C PHE A 19 8.97 11.93 16.52
N VAL A 20 9.47 12.20 15.33
CA VAL A 20 9.08 13.42 14.61
C VAL A 20 7.65 13.18 14.15
N PRO A 21 6.65 13.92 14.66
CA PRO A 21 5.27 13.78 14.19
C PRO A 21 5.25 14.04 12.69
N GLN A 22 5.06 12.97 11.92
CA GLN A 22 4.82 13.07 10.48
C GLN A 22 3.36 13.49 10.33
N SER A 23 3.10 14.51 9.50
CA SER A 23 1.73 14.86 9.16
C SER A 23 1.08 13.61 8.56
N PRO A 24 -0.02 13.08 9.13
CA PRO A 24 -0.67 11.93 8.54
C PRO A 24 -1.04 12.31 7.11
N GLY A 25 -0.61 11.50 6.14
CA GLY A 25 -1.02 11.65 4.75
C GLY A 25 -2.55 11.59 4.64
N ALA A 26 -3.07 11.78 3.43
CA ALA A 26 -4.50 11.62 3.20
C ALA A 26 -4.93 10.19 3.62
N PRO A 27 -6.12 10.02 4.22
CA PRO A 27 -6.61 8.69 4.56
C PRO A 27 -6.76 7.84 3.29
N PRO A 28 -6.61 6.51 3.38
CA PRO A 28 -6.75 5.64 2.22
C PRO A 28 -8.16 5.74 1.62
N LEU A 29 -8.24 5.70 0.29
CA LEU A 29 -9.53 5.69 -0.43
C LEU A 29 -10.32 4.41 -0.12
N ILE A 30 -9.62 3.29 0.05
CA ILE A 30 -10.19 2.02 0.48
C ILE A 30 -9.76 1.74 1.93
N PRO A 31 -10.68 1.77 2.91
CA PRO A 31 -10.32 1.54 4.30
C PRO A 31 -9.69 0.17 4.54
N LEU A 32 -8.73 0.11 5.48
CA LEU A 32 -8.23 -1.15 6.02
C LEU A 32 -9.40 -1.98 6.60
N GLY A 33 -9.35 -3.30 6.42
CA GLY A 33 -10.40 -4.23 6.81
C GLY A 33 -11.60 -4.26 5.84
N ARG A 34 -11.66 -3.41 4.82
CA ARG A 34 -12.73 -3.47 3.81
C ARG A 34 -12.57 -4.73 2.97
N THR A 35 -13.65 -5.50 2.87
CA THR A 35 -13.77 -6.62 1.93
C THR A 35 -14.57 -6.21 0.69
N GLY A 36 -14.12 -6.66 -0.48
CA GLY A 36 -14.81 -6.47 -1.75
C GLY A 36 -14.62 -7.67 -2.68
N THR A 37 -15.33 -7.67 -3.81
CA THR A 37 -15.18 -8.68 -4.85
C THR A 37 -14.37 -8.11 -6.00
N LEU A 38 -13.27 -8.77 -6.36
CA LEU A 38 -12.37 -8.34 -7.45
C LEU A 38 -11.91 -9.57 -8.24
N ALA A 39 -11.96 -9.46 -9.57
CA ALA A 39 -11.37 -10.45 -10.46
C ALA A 39 -9.94 -10.04 -10.81
N LEU A 40 -8.98 -10.90 -10.49
CA LEU A 40 -7.59 -10.71 -10.94
C LEU A 40 -7.47 -11.09 -12.43
N PRO A 41 -6.47 -10.56 -13.17
CA PRO A 41 -6.25 -10.92 -14.57
C PRO A 41 -6.17 -12.43 -14.78
N GLY A 42 -7.03 -12.96 -15.66
CA GLY A 42 -7.12 -14.39 -15.95
C GLY A 42 -7.79 -15.25 -14.87
N GLY A 43 -8.33 -14.64 -13.81
CA GLY A 43 -9.03 -15.33 -12.72
C GLY A 43 -10.54 -15.08 -12.71
N GLN A 44 -11.24 -15.79 -11.82
CA GLN A 44 -12.64 -15.51 -11.50
C GLN A 44 -12.73 -14.38 -10.45
N PRO A 45 -13.89 -13.71 -10.31
CA PRO A 45 -14.11 -12.79 -9.21
C PRO A 45 -13.98 -13.51 -7.85
N GLU A 46 -13.15 -12.97 -6.97
CA GLU A 46 -12.92 -13.52 -5.63
C GLU A 46 -13.09 -12.44 -4.56
N SER A 47 -13.24 -12.87 -3.30
CA SER A 47 -13.31 -11.96 -2.17
C SER A 47 -11.91 -11.54 -1.71
N TRP A 48 -11.67 -10.24 -1.61
CA TRP A 48 -10.39 -9.67 -1.20
C TRP A 48 -10.60 -8.69 -0.05
N THR A 49 -9.78 -8.81 0.99
CA THR A 49 -9.77 -7.89 2.13
C THR A 49 -8.53 -7.02 2.08
N VAL A 50 -8.69 -5.71 2.24
CA VAL A 50 -7.57 -4.78 2.37
C VAL A 50 -6.96 -4.95 3.75
N VAL A 51 -5.71 -5.39 3.81
CA VAL A 51 -4.98 -5.64 5.06
C VAL A 51 -3.76 -4.75 5.23
N GLY A 52 -3.39 -3.98 4.21
CA GLY A 52 -2.31 -3.00 4.28
C GLY A 52 -2.49 -1.87 3.28
N TYR A 53 -1.88 -0.74 3.58
CA TYR A 53 -1.93 0.46 2.76
C TYR A 53 -0.61 1.23 2.89
N GLN A 54 -0.10 1.72 1.77
CA GLN A 54 1.04 2.63 1.72
C GLN A 54 0.81 3.69 0.63
N GLU A 55 1.09 4.95 0.93
CA GLU A 55 1.26 6.00 -0.09
C GLU A 55 2.76 6.23 -0.30
N ARG A 56 3.16 6.34 -1.56
CA ARG A 56 4.54 6.54 -1.98
C ARG A 56 4.63 7.81 -2.82
N CYS A 57 5.78 8.46 -2.73
CA CYS A 57 6.11 9.64 -3.50
C CYS A 57 7.50 9.43 -4.11
N ASP A 58 7.62 9.65 -5.40
CA ASP A 58 8.90 9.87 -6.06
C ASP A 58 9.20 11.36 -6.04
N LEU A 59 10.34 11.69 -5.43
CA LEU A 59 10.89 13.03 -5.43
C LEU A 59 11.72 13.20 -6.70
N PRO A 60 11.46 14.24 -7.50
CA PRO A 60 12.26 14.50 -8.68
C PRO A 60 13.70 14.90 -8.32
N GLU A 61 14.62 14.75 -9.28
CA GLU A 61 16.01 15.19 -9.13
C GLU A 61 16.14 16.72 -9.23
N ASP A 62 15.31 17.37 -10.05
CA ASP A 62 15.20 18.82 -10.16
C ASP A 62 13.95 19.33 -9.40
N ALA A 63 14.06 20.50 -8.79
CA ALA A 63 12.94 21.15 -8.09
C ALA A 63 11.85 21.67 -9.04
N GLU A 64 12.14 21.76 -10.34
CA GLU A 64 11.19 22.16 -11.38
C GLU A 64 10.31 21.00 -11.89
N ASP A 65 10.69 19.76 -11.61
CA ASP A 65 9.95 18.57 -12.04
C ASP A 65 8.79 18.23 -11.08
N GLU A 66 7.80 17.49 -11.59
CA GLU A 66 6.61 17.12 -10.82
C GLU A 66 6.84 15.92 -9.89
N GLN A 67 6.41 16.06 -8.64
CA GLN A 67 6.31 14.93 -7.70
C GLN A 67 5.22 13.95 -8.16
N SER A 68 5.57 12.66 -8.14
CA SER A 68 4.67 11.57 -8.52
C SER A 68 4.25 10.78 -7.29
N PHE A 69 2.94 10.65 -7.08
CA PHE A 69 2.36 9.92 -5.96
C PHE A 69 1.62 8.69 -6.44
N TRP A 70 1.74 7.58 -5.72
CA TRP A 70 0.92 6.39 -5.92
C TRP A 70 0.60 5.69 -4.60
N ARG A 71 -0.44 4.88 -4.62
CA ARG A 71 -0.95 4.16 -3.45
C ARG A 71 -0.94 2.68 -3.70
N GLU A 72 -0.50 1.91 -2.72
CA GLU A 72 -0.43 0.46 -2.77
C GLU A 72 -1.32 -0.11 -1.66
N TYR A 73 -2.29 -0.94 -2.06
CA TYR A 73 -3.16 -1.68 -1.15
C TYR A 73 -2.76 -3.15 -1.15
N LEU A 74 -2.41 -3.68 0.03
CA LEU A 74 -2.19 -5.11 0.21
C LEU A 74 -3.54 -5.80 0.38
N LEU A 75 -3.87 -6.66 -0.58
CA LEU A 75 -5.07 -7.47 -0.59
C LEU A 75 -4.76 -8.87 -0.10
N PHE A 76 -5.64 -9.42 0.74
CA PHE A 76 -5.58 -10.79 1.21
C PHE A 76 -6.85 -11.55 0.84
N ASN A 77 -6.65 -12.77 0.34
CA ASN A 77 -7.65 -13.80 0.20
C ASN A 77 -7.08 -15.11 0.79
N ARG A 78 -7.90 -15.82 1.56
CA ARG A 78 -7.46 -17.01 2.29
C ARG A 78 -6.94 -18.15 1.40
N LEU A 79 -7.48 -18.30 0.19
CA LEU A 79 -7.13 -19.36 -0.75
C LEU A 79 -6.18 -18.87 -1.84
N ALA A 80 -6.39 -17.65 -2.34
CA ALA A 80 -5.60 -17.07 -3.43
C ALA A 80 -4.31 -16.37 -2.97
N GLY A 81 -4.15 -16.12 -1.66
CA GLY A 81 -2.96 -15.51 -1.07
C GLY A 81 -3.02 -13.99 -1.09
N PHE A 82 -1.92 -13.35 -1.51
CA PHE A 82 -1.77 -11.90 -1.51
C PHE A 82 -1.74 -11.32 -2.93
N ALA A 83 -2.19 -10.08 -3.05
CA ALA A 83 -2.07 -9.27 -4.25
C ALA A 83 -1.88 -7.79 -3.87
N PHE A 84 -1.31 -7.00 -4.77
CA PHE A 84 -1.21 -5.56 -4.63
C PHE A 84 -2.15 -4.89 -5.62
N LEU A 85 -3.04 -4.05 -5.13
CA LEU A 85 -3.82 -3.12 -5.94
C LEU A 85 -3.14 -1.75 -5.86
N VAL A 86 -2.72 -1.23 -7.01
CA VAL A 86 -1.94 0.01 -7.11
C VAL A 86 -2.79 1.08 -7.79
N ASP A 87 -2.94 2.21 -7.13
CA ASP A 87 -3.63 3.40 -7.62
C ASP A 87 -2.61 4.48 -7.97
N THR A 88 -2.52 4.81 -9.27
CA THR A 88 -1.69 5.88 -9.81
C THR A 88 -2.56 6.92 -10.53
N ARG A 89 -1.97 8.02 -10.99
CA ARG A 89 -2.72 9.04 -11.76
C ARG A 89 -3.27 8.49 -13.08
N GLU A 90 -2.62 7.47 -13.63
CA GLU A 90 -2.98 6.78 -14.86
C GLU A 90 -4.09 5.72 -14.65
N GLY A 91 -4.41 5.40 -13.39
CA GLY A 91 -5.50 4.53 -13.01
C GLY A 91 -5.05 3.39 -12.09
N TRP A 92 -5.85 2.32 -12.10
CA TRP A 92 -5.67 1.18 -11.20
C TRP A 92 -4.96 0.04 -11.91
N SER A 93 -3.96 -0.55 -11.26
CA SER A 93 -3.29 -1.75 -11.73
C SER A 93 -3.20 -2.79 -10.62
N ILE A 94 -2.96 -4.04 -10.99
CA ILE A 94 -2.93 -5.15 -10.04
C ILE A 94 -1.74 -6.08 -10.29
N VAL A 95 -1.06 -6.44 -9.21
CA VAL A 95 0.11 -7.30 -9.22
C VAL A 95 -0.16 -8.52 -8.36
N ARG A 96 0.05 -9.71 -8.91
CA ARG A 96 -0.07 -10.97 -8.19
C ARG A 96 1.32 -11.44 -7.77
N THR A 97 1.47 -11.82 -6.50
CA THR A 97 2.72 -12.39 -6.00
C THR A 97 2.95 -13.77 -6.63
N LEU A 98 4.19 -14.04 -7.04
CA LEU A 98 4.60 -15.38 -7.45
C LEU A 98 4.51 -16.33 -6.26
N THR A 99 4.11 -17.58 -6.52
CA THR A 99 4.12 -18.65 -5.52
C THR A 99 5.46 -19.37 -5.57
N GLY A 100 6.17 -19.41 -4.43
CA GLY A 100 7.50 -20.00 -4.31
C GLY A 100 8.59 -18.93 -4.19
N ALA A 101 9.52 -19.11 -3.25
CA ALA A 101 10.74 -18.31 -3.20
C ALA A 101 11.69 -18.75 -4.33
N PRO A 102 12.49 -17.83 -4.91
CA PRO A 102 13.56 -18.19 -5.83
C PRO A 102 14.65 -19.03 -5.16
#